data_AF-A0AAJ1TSQ8-F1
#
_entry.id   AF-A0AAJ1TSQ8-F1
#
_cell.length_a   1.000
_cell.length_b   1.000
_cell.length_c   1.000
_cell.angle_alpha   90.00
_cell.angle_beta   90.00
_cell.angle_gamma   90.00
#
_symmetry.space_group_name_H-M   'P 1'
#
loop_
_entity.id
_entity.type
_entity.pdbx_description
1 polymer ?
#
loop_
_entity_poly.entity_id
_entity_poly.type
_entity_poly.pdbx_seq_one_letter_code
_entity_poly.pdbx_strand_id
1 'polypeptide(L)' 'MSTEFRGKTHIDIYDRVMREEWAQRFGVSEERLRKAVTMVGSRITSVAAYLDRPAS' A
#
# COMPACT_ATOMS: atom_id res chain seq x y z
N MET A 1 -0.22 -22.68 -0.70
CA MET A 1 0.21 -21.56 -1.57
C MET A 1 -0.99 -20.65 -1.77
N SER A 2 -1.03 -19.52 -1.05
CA SER A 2 -2.21 -18.66 -0.93
C SER A 2 -2.40 -17.79 -2.18
N THR A 3 -3.43 -18.11 -2.97
CA THR A 3 -3.73 -17.48 -4.27
C THR A 3 -4.72 -16.31 -4.20
N GLU A 4 -4.83 -15.61 -3.06
CA GLU A 4 -5.91 -14.62 -2.85
C GLU A 4 -5.51 -13.15 -3.10
N PHE A 5 -4.33 -12.88 -3.65
CA PHE A 5 -3.94 -11.52 -4.07
C PHE A 5 -4.20 -11.22 -5.56
N ARG A 6 -4.81 -12.15 -6.32
CA ARG A 6 -4.91 -12.02 -7.79
C ARG A 6 -5.96 -11.01 -8.30
N GLY A 7 -6.76 -10.39 -7.41
CA GLY A 7 -7.84 -9.47 -7.83
C GLY A 7 -7.89 -8.12 -7.11
N LYS A 8 -7.13 -7.92 -6.03
CA LYS A 8 -7.12 -6.63 -5.32
C LYS A 8 -6.04 -5.75 -5.93
N THR A 9 -6.45 -4.85 -6.83
CA THR A 9 -5.60 -3.77 -7.36
C THR A 9 -5.59 -2.54 -6.44
N HIS A 10 -6.44 -2.55 -5.41
CA HIS A 10 -6.66 -1.44 -4.49
C HIS A 10 -6.25 -1.79 -3.05
N ILE A 11 -5.60 -0.85 -2.37
CA ILE A 11 -5.31 -0.87 -0.94
C ILE A 11 -6.51 -0.29 -0.21
N ASP A 12 -7.15 -1.10 0.61
CA ASP A 12 -8.13 -0.62 1.58
C ASP A 12 -7.38 -0.11 2.82
N ILE A 13 -7.43 1.20 3.03
CA ILE A 13 -6.79 1.90 4.14
C ILE A 13 -7.63 1.82 5.43
N TYR A 14 -8.91 1.47 5.33
CA TYR A 14 -9.80 1.30 6.47
C TYR A 14 -9.67 -0.10 7.08
N ASP A 15 -9.26 -1.09 6.28
CA ASP A 15 -8.92 -2.41 6.78
C ASP A 15 -7.55 -2.39 7.47
N ARG A 16 -7.58 -2.55 8.79
CA ARG A 16 -6.37 -2.50 9.62
C ARG A 16 -5.39 -3.63 9.27
N VAL A 17 -5.88 -4.85 9.07
CA VAL A 17 -5.03 -6.02 8.77
C VAL A 17 -4.33 -5.79 7.42
N MET A 18 -5.09 -5.36 6.42
CA MET A 18 -4.56 -5.10 5.08
C MET A 18 -3.56 -3.94 5.08
N ARG A 19 -3.83 -2.88 5.85
CA ARG A 19 -2.91 -1.75 6.02
C ARG A 19 -1.60 -2.18 6.67
N GLU A 20 -1.64 -2.96 7.74
CA GLU A 20 -0.44 -3.46 8.43
C GLU A 20 0.37 -4.40 7.52
N GLU A 21 -0.28 -5.28 6.77
CA GLU A 21 0.36 -6.17 5.79
C GLU A 21 1.07 -5.37 4.69
N TRP A 22 0.40 -4.37 4.09
CA TRP A 22 1.00 -3.54 3.05
C TRP A 22 2.10 -2.64 3.57
N ALA A 23 1.95 -2.08 4.77
CA ALA A 23 2.98 -1.28 5.42
C ALA A 23 4.26 -2.10 5.61
N GLN A 24 4.13 -3.33 6.13
CA GLN A 24 5.25 -4.27 6.26
C GLN A 24 5.84 -4.65 4.89
N ARG A 25 4.99 -4.92 3.90
CA ARG A 25 5.43 -5.31 2.55
C ARG A 25 6.21 -4.23 1.82
N PHE A 26 5.84 -2.96 2.03
CA PHE A 26 6.56 -1.82 1.48
C PHE A 26 7.71 -1.35 2.39
N GLY A 27 7.86 -1.90 3.60
CA GLY A 27 8.87 -1.47 4.57
C GLY A 27 8.63 -0.05 5.09
N VAL A 28 7.37 0.41 5.12
CA VAL A 28 7.01 1.77 5.55
C VAL A 28 6.03 1.73 6.72
N SER A 29 5.94 2.83 7.47
CA SER A 29 4.93 3.00 8.51
C SER A 29 3.52 3.13 7.91
N GLU A 30 2.51 2.72 8.66
CA GLU A 30 1.10 2.82 8.26
C GLU A 30 0.68 4.25 7.90
N GLU A 31 1.24 5.26 8.57
CA GLU A 31 1.05 6.68 8.27
C GLU A 31 1.60 7.06 6.89
N ARG A 32 2.77 6.53 6.52
CA ARG A 32 3.39 6.77 5.22
C ARG A 32 2.63 6.06 4.11
N LEU A 33 2.12 4.86 4.38
CA LEU A 33 1.21 4.15 3.48
C LEU A 33 -0.08 4.95 3.26
N ARG A 34 -0.71 5.43 4.34
CA ARG A 34 -1.92 6.28 4.26
C ARG A 34 -1.64 7.54 3.45
N LYS A 35 -0.53 8.22 3.71
CA LYS A 35 -0.14 9.42 2.95
C LYS A 35 0.06 9.12 1.47
N ALA A 36 0.74 8.02 1.13
CA ALA A 36 0.89 7.59 -0.26
C ALA A 36 -0.47 7.34 -0.92
N VAL A 37 -1.35 6.58 -0.27
CA VAL A 37 -2.73 6.31 -0.75
C VAL A 37 -3.52 7.61 -0.96
N THR A 38 -3.39 8.59 -0.06
CA THR A 38 -4.04 9.90 -0.24
C THR A 38 -3.45 10.69 -1.41
N MET A 39 -2.14 10.57 -1.67
CA MET A 39 -1.44 11.30 -2.73
C MET A 39 -1.68 10.72 -4.14
N VAL A 40 -1.68 9.39 -4.28
CA VAL A 40 -1.75 8.71 -5.59
C VAL A 40 -3.01 7.88 -5.80
N GLY A 41 -3.88 7.82 -4.80
CA GLY A 41 -5.08 7.00 -4.77
C GLY A 41 -4.85 5.60 -4.20
N SER A 42 -5.92 4.83 -4.07
CA SER A 42 -5.88 3.47 -3.49
C SER A 42 -5.21 2.42 -4.39
N ARG A 43 -4.72 2.76 -5.59
CA ARG A 43 -4.10 1.77 -6.49
C ARG A 43 -2.75 1.30 -5.95
N ILE A 44 -2.60 -0.02 -5.80
CA ILE A 44 -1.36 -0.65 -5.31
C ILE A 44 -0.16 -0.28 -6.19
N THR A 45 -0.30 -0.31 -7.51
CA THR A 45 0.79 0.02 -8.44
C THR A 45 1.25 1.46 -8.31
N SER A 46 0.31 2.40 -8.17
CA SER A 46 0.62 3.80 -7.95
C SER A 46 1.29 4.03 -6.60
N VAL A 47 0.77 3.40 -5.53
CA VAL A 47 1.33 3.49 -4.19
C VAL A 47 2.73 2.88 -4.15
N ALA A 48 2.93 1.71 -4.75
CA ALA A 48 4.22 1.06 -4.88
C ALA A 48 5.22 1.97 -5.61
N ALA A 49 4.84 2.53 -6.75
CA ALA A 49 5.70 3.45 -7.50
C ALA A 49 6.03 4.73 -6.71
N TYR A 50 5.10 5.24 -5.91
CA TYR A 50 5.32 6.41 -5.06
C TYR A 50 6.25 6.12 -3.88
N LEU A 51 6.13 4.93 -3.28
CA LEU A 51 6.95 4.50 -2.13
C LEU A 51 8.33 4.00 -2.56
N ASP A 52 8.45 3.41 -3.76
CA ASP A 52 9.71 3.00 -4.39
C ASP A 52 10.58 4.21 -4.75
N ARG A 53 9.95 5.34 -5.08
CA ARG A 53 10.68 6.60 -5.28
C ARG A 53 11.21 7.07 -3.91
N PRO A 54 12.54 7.15 -3.72
CA PRO A 54 13.08 7.74 -2.51
C PRO A 54 12.61 9.19 -2.47
N ALA A 55 11.87 9.54 -1.40
CA ALA A 55 11.55 10.92 -1.10
C ALA A 55 12.89 11.64 -0.95
N SER A 56 13.25 12.42 -1.99
CA SER A 56 14.45 13.26 -2.02
C SER A 56 14.35 14.39 -0.99
#